data_AF-A0A3L6Q685-F1
#
_entry.id   AF-A0A3L6Q685-F1
#
_cell.length_a   1.000
_cell.length_b   1.000
_cell.length_c   1.000
_cell.angle_alpha   90.00
_cell.angle_beta   90.00
_cell.angle_gamma   90.00
#
_symmetry.space_group_name_H-M   'P 1'
#
loop_
_entity.id
_entity.type
_entity.pdbx_description
1 polymer ?
#
loop_
_entity_poly.entity_id
_entity_poly.type
_entity_poly.pdbx_seq_one_letter_code
_entity_poly.pdbx_strand_id
1 'polypeptide(L)'
;MPAGRYEDTVSLTSETLPNLPPPFAVVPRLKAMFAAKGLDTVDMVALSGAHNIGRSHCSSFSDRLPPSNTSDMDPMLTAKLKDNCTSLTGADNTVEQDYKTLDQLDSQYYMNVINHKVLFACSIAGGGAGLSEEEATVTAASKKRDQKNQSF
;
A
#
# COMPACT_ATOMS: atom_id res chain seq x y z
N MET A 1 -6.88 7.88 21.96
CA MET A 1 -7.94 7.55 20.98
C MET A 1 -9.25 8.15 21.46
N PRO A 2 -9.94 8.97 20.65
CA PRO A 2 -11.30 9.39 20.96
C PRO A 2 -12.23 8.18 21.11
N ALA A 3 -13.18 8.25 22.04
CA ALA A 3 -14.14 7.20 22.32
C ALA A 3 -15.58 7.68 22.10
N GLY A 4 -16.56 6.76 22.13
CA GLY A 4 -17.99 7.09 22.03
C GLY A 4 -18.62 6.90 20.64
N ARG A 5 -18.01 6.10 19.75
CA ARG A 5 -18.69 5.66 18.52
C ARG A 5 -19.77 4.63 18.86
N TYR A 6 -20.92 4.75 18.20
CA TYR A 6 -22.00 3.77 18.27
C TYR A 6 -21.81 2.71 17.21
N GLU A 7 -22.32 1.50 17.48
CA GLU A 7 -22.34 0.41 16.50
C GLU A 7 -23.53 0.58 15.55
N ASP A 8 -23.31 0.28 14.27
CA ASP A 8 -24.38 0.25 13.27
C ASP A 8 -25.14 -1.10 13.35
N THR A 9 -26.40 -1.10 12.91
CA THR A 9 -27.26 -2.29 12.82
C THR A 9 -27.42 -2.81 11.39
N VAL A 10 -26.86 -2.09 10.41
CA VAL A 10 -26.97 -2.42 8.98
C VAL A 10 -25.58 -2.57 8.38
N SER A 11 -25.43 -3.48 7.41
CA SER A 11 -24.23 -3.60 6.58
C SER A 11 -24.64 -3.71 5.12
N LEU A 12 -24.09 -2.83 4.26
CA LEU A 12 -24.49 -2.71 2.86
C LEU A 12 -23.35 -3.12 1.94
N THR A 13 -23.45 -4.30 1.32
CA THR A 13 -22.48 -4.78 0.32
C THR A 13 -22.34 -3.83 -0.86
N SER A 14 -23.40 -3.10 -1.22
CA SER A 14 -23.39 -2.10 -2.29
C SER A 14 -22.44 -0.92 -2.00
N GLU A 15 -22.07 -0.69 -0.74
CA GLU A 15 -21.17 0.40 -0.36
C GLU A 15 -19.70 0.00 -0.41
N THR A 16 -19.36 -1.28 -0.48
CA THR A 16 -17.97 -1.76 -0.42
C THR A 16 -17.15 -1.29 -1.62
N LEU A 17 -17.58 -1.63 -2.85
CA LEU A 17 -16.81 -1.34 -4.07
C LEU A 17 -16.68 0.17 -4.39
N PRO A 18 -17.71 1.01 -4.13
CA PRO A 18 -17.58 2.45 -4.33
C PRO A 18 -16.66 3.14 -3.31
N ASN A 19 -16.53 2.58 -2.11
CA ASN A 19 -15.84 3.26 -0.99
C ASN A 19 -14.47 2.67 -0.62
N LEU A 20 -14.13 1.45 -1.06
CA LEU A 20 -12.83 0.84 -0.79
C LEU A 20 -11.90 0.93 -2.01
N PRO A 21 -10.69 1.48 -1.85
CA PRO A 21 -9.73 1.56 -2.95
C PRO A 21 -9.25 0.15 -3.33
N PRO A 22 -9.35 -0.25 -4.61
CA PRO A 22 -8.77 -1.52 -5.04
C PRO A 22 -7.23 -1.44 -5.08
N PRO A 23 -6.51 -2.57 -4.94
CA PRO A 23 -5.04 -2.58 -4.91
C PRO A 23 -4.39 -2.13 -6.24
N PHE A 24 -5.15 -2.20 -7.34
CA PHE A 24 -4.75 -1.76 -8.67
C PHE A 24 -5.12 -0.30 -8.99
N ALA A 25 -5.69 0.47 -8.04
CA ALA A 25 -6.04 1.87 -8.27
C ALA A 25 -4.78 2.72 -8.50
N VAL A 26 -4.83 3.65 -9.46
CA VAL A 26 -3.77 4.65 -9.68
C VAL A 26 -3.93 5.86 -8.76
N VAL A 27 -2.84 6.59 -8.53
CA VAL A 27 -2.78 7.72 -7.58
C VAL A 27 -3.92 8.75 -7.74
N PRO A 28 -4.29 9.22 -8.95
CA PRO A 28 -5.41 10.17 -9.09
C PRO A 28 -6.74 9.63 -8.55
N ARG A 29 -7.00 8.33 -8.74
CA ARG A 29 -8.19 7.67 -8.21
C ARG A 29 -8.15 7.58 -6.68
N LEU A 30 -6.98 7.26 -6.11
CA LEU A 30 -6.81 7.23 -4.65
C LEU A 30 -7.03 8.61 -4.05
N LYS A 31 -6.42 9.67 -4.62
CA LYS A 31 -6.61 11.05 -4.16
C LYS A 31 -8.09 11.43 -4.14
N ALA A 32 -8.85 11.08 -5.19
CA ALA A 32 -10.29 11.33 -5.24
C ALA A 32 -11.08 10.53 -4.17
N MET A 33 -10.74 9.26 -3.97
CA MET A 33 -11.42 8.41 -2.97
C MET A 33 -11.15 8.85 -1.53
N PHE A 34 -9.92 9.29 -1.22
CA PHE A 34 -9.57 9.84 0.10
C PHE A 34 -10.21 11.22 0.32
N ALA A 35 -10.19 12.09 -0.70
CA ALA A 35 -10.85 13.39 -0.63
C ALA A 35 -12.37 13.26 -0.39
N ALA A 36 -13.02 12.24 -0.96
CA ALA A 36 -14.43 11.93 -0.69
C ALA A 36 -14.71 11.52 0.78
N LYS A 37 -13.67 11.21 1.55
CA LYS A 37 -13.72 10.94 3.00
C LYS A 37 -13.17 12.10 3.84
N GLY A 38 -12.89 13.25 3.23
CA GLY A 38 -12.34 14.42 3.92
C GLY A 38 -10.86 14.27 4.29
N LEU A 39 -10.14 13.35 3.64
CA LEU A 39 -8.71 13.11 3.85
C LEU A 39 -7.91 13.72 2.69
N ASP A 40 -6.81 14.38 3.01
CA ASP A 40 -5.96 14.99 1.99
C ASP A 40 -4.90 14.01 1.44
N THR A 41 -3.98 14.52 0.61
CA THR A 41 -2.93 13.67 0.05
C THR A 41 -1.90 13.23 1.10
N VAL A 42 -1.65 14.04 2.13
CA VAL A 42 -0.74 13.69 3.22
C VAL A 42 -1.33 12.55 4.04
N ASP A 43 -2.63 12.61 4.35
CA ASP A 43 -3.36 11.53 5.02
C ASP A 43 -3.30 10.23 4.20
N MET A 44 -3.52 10.32 2.89
CA MET A 44 -3.44 9.17 1.98
C MET A 44 -2.07 8.50 2.02
N VAL A 45 -0.99 9.28 1.95
CA VAL A 45 0.39 8.75 2.02
C VAL A 45 0.67 8.16 3.40
N ALA A 46 0.29 8.84 4.48
CA ALA A 46 0.50 8.39 5.84
C ALA A 46 -0.23 7.08 6.15
N LEU A 47 -1.48 6.95 5.72
CA LEU A 47 -2.30 5.74 5.89
C LEU A 47 -1.84 4.59 5.00
N SER A 48 -1.30 4.88 3.81
CA SER A 48 -0.68 3.86 2.96
C SER A 48 0.53 3.19 3.63
N GLY A 49 1.18 3.88 4.59
CA GLY A 49 2.21 3.32 5.46
C GLY A 49 1.75 2.13 6.32
N ALA A 50 0.45 1.89 6.44
CA ALA A 50 -0.07 0.67 7.09
C ALA A 50 0.36 -0.61 6.36
N HIS A 51 0.70 -0.53 5.07
CA HIS A 51 1.23 -1.66 4.30
C HIS A 51 2.67 -2.07 4.68
N ASN A 52 3.25 -1.47 5.73
CA ASN A 52 4.53 -1.91 6.29
C ASN A 52 4.45 -3.25 7.02
N ILE A 53 3.25 -3.66 7.44
CA ILE A 53 3.03 -4.87 8.21
C ILE A 53 1.93 -5.72 7.59
N GLY A 54 2.02 -7.03 7.78
CA GLY A 54 0.98 -7.97 7.38
C GLY A 54 1.25 -8.61 6.03
N ARG A 55 0.20 -9.23 5.48
CA ARG A 55 0.29 -10.10 4.30
C ARG A 55 -0.74 -9.72 3.24
N SER A 56 -0.46 -10.11 2.01
CA SER A 56 -1.40 -9.97 0.90
C SER A 56 -1.47 -11.27 0.11
N HIS A 57 -2.66 -11.59 -0.37
CA HIS A 57 -2.86 -12.66 -1.33
C HIS A 57 -2.28 -12.28 -2.70
N CYS A 58 -1.68 -13.24 -3.38
CA CYS A 58 -1.09 -13.05 -4.71
C CYS A 58 -2.10 -12.55 -5.74
N SER A 59 -3.38 -12.93 -5.61
CA SER A 59 -4.46 -12.39 -6.46
C SER A 59 -4.56 -10.86 -6.43
N SER A 60 -4.17 -10.21 -5.33
CA SER A 60 -4.30 -8.76 -5.13
C SER A 60 -3.31 -7.92 -5.94
N PHE A 61 -2.26 -8.52 -6.49
CA PHE A 61 -1.21 -7.84 -7.27
C PHE A 61 -0.73 -8.66 -8.48
N SER A 62 -1.51 -9.67 -8.88
CA SER A 62 -1.17 -10.57 -9.98
C SER A 62 -1.07 -9.86 -11.33
N ASP A 63 -1.79 -8.75 -11.50
CA ASP A 63 -1.72 -7.84 -12.65
C ASP A 63 -0.34 -7.18 -12.81
N ARG A 64 0.47 -7.18 -11.75
CA ARG A 64 1.83 -6.65 -11.74
C ARG A 64 2.91 -7.72 -11.91
N LEU A 65 2.54 -8.99 -11.95
CA LEU A 65 3.46 -10.11 -12.19
C LEU A 65 3.35 -10.59 -13.65
N PRO A 66 4.46 -11.04 -14.26
CA PRO A 66 4.43 -11.64 -15.60
C PRO A 66 3.45 -12.83 -15.69
N PRO A 67 2.79 -13.04 -16.85
CA PRO A 67 3.09 -12.45 -18.16
C PRO A 67 2.47 -11.05 -18.38
N SER A 68 1.91 -10.42 -17.35
CA SER A 68 1.53 -9.00 -17.42
C SER A 68 2.81 -8.14 -17.44
N ASN A 69 3.01 -7.37 -18.52
CA ASN A 69 4.30 -6.74 -18.85
C ASN A 69 4.39 -5.24 -18.48
N THR A 70 3.38 -4.67 -17.83
CA THR A 70 3.26 -3.22 -17.66
C THR A 70 3.57 -2.73 -16.25
N SER A 71 4.32 -3.51 -15.48
CA SER A 71 4.65 -3.20 -14.10
C SER A 71 6.04 -2.57 -13.98
N ASP A 72 6.16 -1.52 -13.20
CA ASP A 72 7.41 -0.86 -12.81
C ASP A 72 8.02 -1.45 -11.53
N MET A 73 7.58 -2.65 -11.12
CA MET A 73 8.09 -3.32 -9.91
C MET A 73 9.57 -3.66 -10.08
N ASP A 74 10.33 -3.50 -9.00
CA ASP A 74 11.71 -3.94 -8.94
C ASP A 74 11.85 -5.40 -9.46
N PRO A 75 12.76 -5.67 -10.42
CA PRO A 75 12.87 -6.99 -11.02
C PRO A 75 13.24 -8.10 -10.04
N MET A 76 14.03 -7.80 -8.99
CA MET A 76 14.40 -8.80 -7.98
C MET A 76 13.20 -9.15 -7.10
N LEU A 77 12.41 -8.16 -6.69
CA LEU A 77 11.15 -8.41 -5.98
C LEU A 77 10.19 -9.20 -6.86
N THR A 78 10.05 -8.83 -8.14
CA THR A 78 9.20 -9.55 -9.11
C THR A 78 9.59 -11.02 -9.22
N ALA A 79 10.89 -11.32 -9.33
CA ALA A 79 11.37 -12.70 -9.39
C ALA A 79 11.01 -13.48 -8.13
N LYS A 80 11.23 -12.90 -6.94
CA LYS A 80 10.88 -13.53 -5.66
C LYS A 80 9.37 -13.79 -5.53
N LEU A 81 8.55 -12.83 -5.95
CA LEU A 81 7.09 -12.95 -5.86
C LEU A 81 6.54 -13.98 -6.85
N LYS A 82 7.12 -14.13 -8.04
CA LYS A 82 6.73 -15.20 -8.97
C LYS A 82 6.86 -16.58 -8.32
N ASP A 83 7.99 -16.83 -7.66
CA ASP A 83 8.24 -18.12 -7.02
C ASP A 83 7.25 -18.33 -5.86
N ASN A 84 7.07 -17.31 -5.01
CA ASN A 84 6.15 -17.40 -3.87
C ASN A 84 4.67 -17.52 -4.27
N CYS A 85 4.28 -16.90 -5.38
CA CYS A 85 2.91 -16.93 -5.89
C CYS A 85 2.62 -18.12 -6.80
N THR A 86 3.62 -18.94 -7.12
CA THR A 86 3.40 -20.18 -7.87
C THR A 86 2.80 -21.22 -6.93
N SER A 87 1.54 -21.60 -7.19
CA SER A 87 0.85 -22.62 -6.42
C SER A 87 0.70 -23.91 -7.23
N LEU A 88 1.24 -25.01 -6.71
CA LEU A 88 1.10 -26.34 -7.32
C LEU A 88 -0.32 -26.91 -7.17
N THR A 89 -1.12 -26.35 -6.25
CA THR A 89 -2.48 -26.81 -5.93
C THR A 89 -3.56 -25.84 -6.41
N GLY A 90 -3.17 -24.71 -7.03
CA GLY A 90 -4.08 -23.63 -7.43
C GLY A 90 -4.54 -22.73 -6.29
N ALA A 91 -3.94 -22.86 -5.09
CA ALA A 91 -4.23 -21.99 -3.95
C ALA A 91 -3.71 -20.55 -4.15
N ASP A 92 -4.42 -19.57 -3.60
CA ASP A 92 -4.01 -18.16 -3.59
C ASP A 92 -3.07 -17.89 -2.42
N ASN A 93 -1.77 -18.11 -2.65
CA ASN A 93 -0.73 -17.95 -1.63
C ASN A 93 -0.68 -16.52 -1.08
N THR A 94 -0.17 -16.38 0.14
CA THR A 94 0.07 -15.06 0.75
C THR A 94 1.56 -14.76 0.83
N VAL A 95 1.90 -13.49 0.72
CA VAL A 95 3.26 -12.95 0.88
C VAL A 95 3.23 -11.77 1.84
N GLU A 96 4.37 -11.45 2.44
CA GLU A 96 4.51 -10.27 3.29
C GLU A 96 4.45 -8.97 2.47
N GLN A 97 3.77 -7.96 2.98
CA GLN A 97 3.62 -6.66 2.31
C GLN A 97 4.91 -5.84 2.32
N ASP A 98 5.68 -5.95 3.41
CA ASP A 98 7.06 -5.48 3.47
C ASP A 98 8.00 -6.68 3.44
N TYR A 99 8.91 -6.71 2.47
CA TYR A 99 9.87 -7.80 2.31
C TYR A 99 11.06 -7.73 3.28
N LYS A 100 11.24 -6.61 4.00
CA LYS A 100 12.42 -6.33 4.81
C LYS A 100 12.13 -6.33 6.32
N THR A 101 11.04 -5.71 6.76
CA THR A 101 10.65 -5.63 8.18
C THR A 101 9.23 -6.17 8.41
N LEU A 102 9.06 -7.47 8.15
CA LEU A 102 7.78 -8.19 7.97
C LEU A 102 6.68 -7.86 9.01
N ASP A 103 7.05 -7.72 10.28
CA ASP A 103 6.13 -7.55 11.41
C ASP A 103 6.45 -6.33 12.29
N GLN A 104 7.28 -5.40 11.80
CA GLN A 104 7.61 -4.18 12.53
C GLN A 104 6.91 -3.00 11.86
N LEU A 105 6.22 -2.16 12.64
CA LEU A 105 5.66 -0.93 12.11
C LEU A 105 6.70 0.18 12.18
N ASP A 106 7.31 0.48 11.03
CA ASP A 106 8.34 1.49 10.88
C ASP A 106 8.14 2.34 9.61
N SER A 107 9.23 2.86 9.03
CA SER A 107 9.21 3.69 7.83
C SER A 107 9.73 2.96 6.58
N GLN A 108 10.00 1.67 6.67
CA GLN A 108 10.59 0.86 5.59
C GLN A 108 9.68 0.81 4.36
N TYR A 109 8.36 0.84 4.53
CA TYR A 109 7.39 0.93 3.45
C TYR A 109 7.68 2.11 2.51
N TYR A 110 7.97 3.30 3.04
CA TYR A 110 8.25 4.47 2.23
C TYR A 110 9.56 4.31 1.44
N MET A 111 10.57 3.69 2.04
CA MET A 111 11.79 3.33 1.34
C MET A 111 11.53 2.28 0.25
N ASN A 112 10.63 1.33 0.48
CA ASN A 112 10.22 0.35 -0.50
C ASN A 112 9.51 1.01 -1.68
N VAL A 113 8.64 2.00 -1.44
CA VAL A 113 7.96 2.78 -2.51
C VAL A 113 8.99 3.45 -3.42
N ILE A 114 9.95 4.17 -2.86
CA ILE A 114 11.01 4.87 -3.62
C ILE A 114 11.84 3.88 -4.46
N ASN A 115 12.09 2.69 -3.94
CA ASN A 115 12.84 1.66 -4.63
C ASN A 115 11.98 0.76 -5.55
N HIS A 116 10.72 1.10 -5.78
CA HIS A 116 9.75 0.29 -6.54
C HIS A 116 9.58 -1.15 -6.01
N LYS A 117 9.81 -1.36 -4.71
CA LYS A 117 9.73 -2.65 -4.00
C LYS A 117 8.45 -2.81 -3.20
N VAL A 118 7.32 -2.45 -3.80
CA VAL A 118 5.99 -2.61 -3.18
C VAL A 118 5.08 -3.48 -4.05
N LEU A 119 4.15 -4.18 -3.39
CA LEU A 119 3.26 -5.14 -4.05
C LEU A 119 2.25 -4.43 -4.97
N PHE A 120 1.53 -3.45 -4.43
CA PHE A 120 0.34 -2.88 -5.07
C PHE A 120 0.65 -1.70 -6.00
N ALA A 121 -0.10 -1.59 -7.11
CA ALA A 121 -0.02 -0.44 -8.00
C ALA A 121 -0.41 0.86 -7.28
N CYS A 122 -1.35 0.78 -6.33
CA CYS A 122 -1.82 1.93 -5.55
C CYS A 122 -0.73 2.60 -4.70
N SER A 123 0.37 1.89 -4.45
CA SER A 123 1.51 2.40 -3.68
C SER A 123 2.56 3.10 -4.55
N ILE A 124 2.43 3.07 -5.89
CA ILE A 124 3.49 3.47 -6.81
C ILE A 124 3.15 4.73 -7.61
N ALA A 125 4.14 5.63 -7.69
CA ALA A 125 4.11 6.90 -8.41
C ALA A 125 4.40 6.78 -9.93
N GLY A 126 4.48 5.57 -10.47
CA GLY A 126 4.91 5.27 -11.83
C GLY A 126 3.83 5.50 -12.88
N GLY A 127 3.71 6.73 -13.37
CA GLY A 127 2.85 7.05 -14.51
C GLY A 127 2.49 8.53 -14.62
N GLY A 128 3.47 9.42 -14.81
CA GLY A 128 3.29 10.81 -15.27
C GLY A 128 2.51 11.80 -14.37
N ALA A 129 1.81 11.31 -13.34
CA ALA A 129 0.98 12.07 -12.40
C ALA A 129 0.95 11.38 -11.02
N GLY A 130 2.08 10.82 -10.61
CA GLY A 130 2.26 10.12 -9.33
C GLY A 130 2.35 11.06 -8.13
N LEU A 131 2.26 10.49 -6.93
CA LEU A 131 2.74 11.13 -5.70
C LEU A 131 4.17 11.58 -5.98
N SER A 132 4.46 12.87 -5.86
CA SER A 132 5.82 13.35 -6.12
C SER A 132 6.79 12.64 -5.16
N GLU A 133 8.02 12.35 -5.59
CA GLU A 133 9.09 11.90 -4.70
C GLU A 133 9.18 12.79 -3.45
N GLU A 134 8.80 14.06 -3.59
CA GLU A 134 8.68 15.05 -2.52
C GLU A 134 7.63 14.66 -1.47
N GLU A 135 6.43 14.20 -1.83
CA GLU A 135 5.38 13.78 -0.88
C GLU A 135 5.78 12.52 -0.09
N ALA A 136 6.42 11.54 -0.76
CA ALA A 136 6.93 10.33 -0.11
C ALA A 136 8.13 10.62 0.80
N THR A 137 9.04 11.48 0.36
CA THR A 137 10.23 11.88 1.12
C THR A 137 9.89 12.77 2.30
N VAL A 138 8.93 13.69 2.15
CA VAL A 138 8.45 14.56 3.26
C VAL A 138 7.79 13.72 4.35
N THR A 139 7.02 12.68 4.00
CA THR A 139 6.43 11.77 5.00
C THR A 139 7.50 10.92 5.70
N ALA A 140 8.44 10.35 4.94
CA ALA A 140 9.57 9.59 5.50
C ALA A 140 10.44 10.48 6.42
N ALA A 141 10.68 11.74 6.05
CA ALA A 141 11.50 12.69 6.79
C ALA A 141 10.77 13.33 8.00
N SER A 142 9.45 13.49 7.94
CA SER A 142 8.66 14.01 9.06
C SER A 142 8.56 12.97 10.17
N LYS A 143 8.30 11.70 9.83
CA LYS A 143 8.19 10.62 10.84
C LYS A 143 9.52 10.29 11.51
N LYS A 144 10.64 10.40 10.79
CA LYS A 144 12.00 10.25 11.37
C LYS A 144 12.34 11.37 12.37
N ARG A 145 11.74 12.56 12.22
CA ARG A 145 11.83 13.65 13.21
C ARG A 145 10.94 13.37 14.43
N ASP A 146 9.73 12.89 14.23
CA ASP A 146 8.81 12.57 15.34
C ASP A 146 9.27 11.38 16.17
N GLN A 147 9.85 10.34 15.55
CA GLN A 147 10.38 9.17 16.26
C GLN A 147 11.62 9.50 17.10
N LYS A 148 12.39 10.53 16.71
CA LYS A 148 13.52 11.05 17.50
C LYS A 148 13.07 11.91 18.70
N ASN A 149 11.82 12.40 18.66
CA ASN A 149 11.19 13.21 19.72
C ASN A 149 10.26 12.39 20.64
N GLN A 150 10.11 11.08 20.40
CA GLN A 150 9.33 10.17 21.24
C GLN A 150 10.20 9.19 22.06
N SER A 151 11.50 9.45 22.17
CA SER A 151 12.32 8.81 23.20
C SER A 151 11.99 9.43 24.56
N PHE A 152 11.08 8.79 25.29
CA PHE A 152 10.99 8.93 26.75
C PHE A 152 12.11 8.12 27.42
#